data_AF-A0AAY5EFU3-F1
#
_entry.id   AF-A0AAY5EFU3-F1
#
_cell.length_a   1.000
_cell.length_b   1.000
_cell.length_c   1.000
_cell.angle_alpha   90.00
_cell.angle_beta   90.00
_cell.angle_gamma   90.00
#
_symmetry.space_group_name_H-M   'P 1'
#
loop_
_entity.id
_entity.type
_entity.pdbx_description
1 polymer ?
#
loop_
_entity_poly.entity_id
_entity_poly.type
_entity_poly.pdbx_seq_one_letter_code
_entity_poly.pdbx_strand_id
1 'polypeptide(L)'
;MDPRKVSELKAFVQVCRENPSVLRVTDEMIDQANEKKMAAIEALGEGELDKALDLFTDAIKLNPRSAILYAKRASVYIKMQKPNAAIRDCARAIDINPDSAQPYKWRGKAHRLLGHWEEAAKDLAMACKLDYDDDASAMLKEVQPKANKILEHRRKYERKREEREIRERKERVKKAREEHERAQREEEARQQAGGAHGGFPGFPGGAGFPGGTPFGMPGLQELFNDPEVLMAMKDPEVMAAFQDVAQNPANIAKYQSNPKIMALITKLSSKFGGPQA
;
A
#
# COMPACT_ATOMS: atom_id res chain seq x y z
N MET A 1 25.97 10.24 12.66
CA MET A 1 26.46 10.87 11.41
C MET A 1 27.69 11.67 11.77
N ASP A 2 28.80 11.50 11.05
CA ASP A 2 30.06 12.20 11.32
C ASP A 2 29.91 13.70 11.01
N PRO A 3 30.11 14.61 11.98
CA PRO A 3 29.96 16.06 11.79
C PRO A 3 30.84 16.62 10.66
N ARG A 4 32.01 16.02 10.41
CA ARG A 4 32.95 16.45 9.37
C ARG A 4 32.40 16.21 7.96
N LYS A 5 31.70 15.09 7.78
CA LYS A 5 31.02 14.75 6.52
C LYS A 5 29.87 15.71 6.22
N VAL A 6 29.20 16.22 7.26
CA VAL A 6 28.10 17.18 7.11
C VAL A 6 28.62 18.56 6.69
N SER A 7 29.76 19.01 7.23
CA SER A 7 30.40 20.25 6.79
C SER A 7 30.92 20.17 5.36
N GLU A 8 31.52 19.05 4.96
CA GLU A 8 31.98 18.82 3.58
C GLU A 8 30.80 18.79 2.60
N LEU A 9 29.69 18.14 2.96
CA LEU A 9 28.49 18.12 2.11
C LEU A 9 27.89 19.52 1.93
N LYS A 10 27.84 20.33 2.99
CA LYS A 10 27.36 21.71 2.93
C LYS A 10 28.26 22.59 2.06
N ALA A 11 29.57 22.43 2.17
CA ALA A 11 30.54 23.14 1.33
C ALA A 11 30.38 22.74 -0.15
N PHE A 12 30.21 21.44 -0.45
CA PHE A 12 29.99 20.96 -1.80
C PHE A 12 28.67 21.48 -2.40
N VAL A 13 27.58 21.47 -1.64
CA VAL A 13 26.29 22.03 -2.06
C VAL A 13 26.39 23.54 -2.32
N GLN A 14 27.18 24.28 -1.54
CA GLN A 14 27.43 25.70 -1.75
C GLN A 14 28.22 25.96 -3.03
N VAL A 15 29.29 25.18 -3.29
CA VAL A 15 30.07 25.24 -4.54
C VAL A 15 29.22 24.93 -5.76
N CYS A 16 28.34 23.92 -5.67
CA CYS A 16 27.39 23.59 -6.73
C CYS A 16 26.35 24.69 -7.00
N ARG A 17 25.96 25.47 -5.97
CA ARG A 17 25.09 26.64 -6.13
C ARG A 17 25.81 27.82 -6.77
N GLU A 18 27.06 28.05 -6.39
CA GLU A 18 27.88 29.17 -6.86
C GLU A 18 28.44 28.94 -8.27
N ASN A 19 28.65 27.68 -8.66
CA ASN A 19 29.15 27.33 -9.98
C ASN A 19 28.37 26.15 -10.59
N PRO A 20 27.21 26.40 -11.22
CA PRO A 20 26.39 25.34 -11.81
C PRO A 20 27.08 24.59 -12.96
N SER A 21 28.19 25.13 -13.50
CA SER A 21 29.04 24.43 -14.47
C SER A 21 29.70 23.17 -13.89
N VAL A 22 29.94 23.11 -12.58
CA VAL A 22 30.51 21.94 -11.88
C VAL A 22 29.54 20.75 -11.88
N LEU A 23 28.24 21.01 -12.06
CA LEU A 23 27.19 20.00 -12.21
C LEU A 23 26.81 19.72 -13.68
N ARG A 24 27.30 20.56 -14.61
CA ARG A 24 26.94 20.49 -16.03
C ARG A 24 28.02 19.75 -16.78
N VAL A 25 27.67 18.58 -17.31
CA VAL A 25 28.53 17.86 -18.27
C VAL A 25 28.74 18.79 -19.48
N THR A 26 29.98 19.18 -19.74
CA THR A 26 30.34 20.02 -20.90
C THR A 26 30.50 19.16 -22.15
N ASP A 27 30.43 19.78 -23.33
CA ASP A 27 30.63 19.07 -24.61
C ASP A 27 32.01 18.39 -24.66
N GLU A 28 33.05 19.05 -24.14
CA GLU A 28 34.39 18.47 -24.01
C GLU A 28 34.42 17.23 -23.10
N MET A 29 33.69 17.23 -21.97
CA MET A 29 33.55 16.04 -21.12
C MET A 29 32.79 14.92 -21.84
N ILE A 30 31.81 15.26 -22.69
CA ILE A 30 31.09 14.28 -23.51
C ILE A 30 32.03 13.66 -24.54
N ASP A 31 32.88 14.46 -25.18
CA ASP A 31 33.85 13.99 -26.17
C ASP A 31 34.90 13.10 -25.52
N GLN A 32 35.48 13.51 -24.39
CA GLN A 32 36.40 12.67 -23.61
C GLN A 32 35.73 11.37 -23.13
N ALA A 33 34.46 11.44 -22.70
CA ALA A 33 33.70 10.25 -22.33
C ALA A 33 33.48 9.31 -23.54
N ASN A 34 33.26 9.88 -24.73
CA ASN A 34 33.11 9.12 -25.96
C ASN A 34 34.42 8.46 -26.40
N GLU A 35 35.57 9.14 -26.28
CA GLU A 35 36.89 8.54 -26.51
C GLU A 35 37.14 7.37 -25.58
N LYS A 36 36.91 7.57 -24.26
CA LYS A 36 37.03 6.50 -23.25
C LYS A 36 36.09 5.33 -23.53
N LYS A 37 34.86 5.61 -23.98
CA LYS A 37 33.90 4.59 -24.41
C LYS A 37 34.42 3.78 -25.60
N MET A 38 35.01 4.42 -26.60
CA MET A 38 35.57 3.72 -27.76
C MET A 38 36.75 2.84 -27.37
N ALA A 39 37.67 3.36 -26.56
CA ALA A 39 38.78 2.57 -26.01
C ALA A 39 38.29 1.39 -25.16
N ALA A 40 37.21 1.58 -24.38
CA ALA A 40 36.61 0.50 -23.61
C ALA A 40 36.01 -0.61 -24.48
N ILE A 41 35.42 -0.25 -25.63
CA ILE A 41 34.86 -1.21 -26.60
C ILE A 41 35.99 -1.98 -27.29
N GLU A 42 37.09 -1.32 -27.62
CA GLU A 42 38.28 -1.94 -28.18
C GLU A 42 38.89 -2.96 -27.21
N ALA A 43 39.16 -2.55 -25.97
CA ALA A 43 39.64 -3.45 -24.91
C ALA A 43 38.68 -4.65 -24.69
N LEU A 44 37.36 -4.44 -24.81
CA LEU A 44 36.38 -5.52 -24.74
C LEU A 44 36.45 -6.49 -25.93
N GLY A 45 36.84 -6.00 -27.11
CA GLY A 45 37.09 -6.81 -28.31
C GLY A 45 38.36 -7.66 -28.19
N GLU A 46 39.38 -7.12 -27.54
CA GLU A 46 40.63 -7.83 -27.21
C GLU A 46 40.48 -8.82 -26.05
N GLY A 47 39.36 -8.76 -25.32
CA GLY A 47 39.08 -9.63 -24.17
C GLY A 47 39.61 -9.11 -22.83
N GLU A 48 40.16 -7.91 -22.79
CA GLU A 48 40.68 -7.24 -21.59
C GLU A 48 39.53 -6.67 -20.74
N LEU A 49 38.79 -7.55 -20.06
CA LEU A 49 37.55 -7.18 -19.34
C LEU A 49 37.76 -6.15 -18.21
N ASP A 50 38.84 -6.29 -17.43
CA ASP A 50 39.13 -5.36 -16.32
C ASP A 50 39.46 -3.96 -16.84
N LYS A 51 40.29 -3.85 -17.87
CA LYS A 51 40.62 -2.58 -18.52
C LYS A 51 39.39 -1.92 -19.15
N ALA A 52 38.54 -2.70 -19.82
CA ALA A 52 37.27 -2.19 -20.35
C ALA A 52 36.36 -1.64 -19.24
N LEU A 53 36.31 -2.30 -18.08
CA LEU A 53 35.54 -1.86 -16.92
C LEU A 53 36.06 -0.53 -16.35
N ASP A 54 37.38 -0.38 -16.23
CA ASP A 54 38.01 0.86 -15.76
C ASP A 54 37.74 2.02 -16.74
N LEU A 55 37.91 1.78 -18.04
CA LEU A 55 37.64 2.77 -19.08
C LEU A 55 36.16 3.20 -19.12
N PHE A 56 35.22 2.27 -19.00
CA PHE A 56 33.80 2.62 -18.86
C PHE A 56 33.51 3.39 -17.57
N THR A 57 34.22 3.08 -16.48
CA THR A 57 34.05 3.79 -15.21
C THR A 57 34.55 5.22 -15.31
N ASP A 58 35.68 5.45 -15.98
CA ASP A 58 36.18 6.80 -16.26
C ASP A 58 35.25 7.57 -17.21
N ALA A 59 34.73 6.92 -18.26
CA ALA A 59 33.72 7.52 -19.14
C ALA A 59 32.46 7.95 -18.36
N ILE A 60 32.02 7.16 -17.38
CA ILE A 60 30.85 7.48 -16.54
C ILE A 60 31.14 8.65 -15.59
N LYS A 61 32.36 8.77 -15.06
CA LYS A 61 32.74 9.94 -14.24
C LYS A 61 32.65 11.23 -15.05
N LEU A 62 33.03 11.18 -16.32
CA LEU A 62 32.95 12.30 -17.26
C LEU A 62 31.51 12.58 -17.70
N ASN A 63 30.74 11.55 -18.05
CA ASN A 63 29.33 11.70 -18.46
C ASN A 63 28.39 10.75 -17.67
N PRO A 64 27.99 11.12 -16.45
CA PRO A 64 27.16 10.29 -15.59
C PRO A 64 25.69 10.20 -16.04
N ARG A 65 25.29 10.94 -17.08
CA ARG A 65 23.93 10.98 -17.64
C ARG A 65 23.79 10.17 -18.94
N SER A 66 24.82 9.43 -19.34
CA SER A 66 24.75 8.57 -20.52
C SER A 66 24.28 7.16 -20.18
N ALA A 67 23.04 6.83 -20.54
CA ALA A 67 22.48 5.48 -20.33
C ALA A 67 23.31 4.38 -21.02
N ILE A 68 23.89 4.70 -22.19
CA ILE A 68 24.66 3.76 -23.01
C ILE A 68 25.91 3.30 -22.26
N LEU A 69 26.59 4.20 -21.53
CA LEU A 69 27.81 3.83 -20.79
C LEU A 69 27.51 2.80 -19.69
N TYR A 70 26.45 3.02 -18.92
CA TYR A 70 26.01 2.05 -17.92
C TYR A 70 25.59 0.72 -18.55
N ALA A 71 24.84 0.74 -19.66
CA ALA A 71 24.43 -0.49 -20.34
C ALA A 71 25.64 -1.29 -20.86
N LYS A 72 26.65 -0.62 -21.43
CA LYS A 72 27.87 -1.27 -21.92
C LYS A 72 28.71 -1.83 -20.77
N ARG A 73 28.88 -1.08 -19.67
CA ARG A 73 29.57 -1.58 -18.47
C ARG A 73 28.84 -2.77 -17.84
N ALA A 74 27.51 -2.75 -17.80
CA ALA A 74 26.71 -3.89 -17.37
C ALA A 74 26.99 -5.14 -18.21
N SER A 75 27.15 -4.99 -19.54
CA SER A 75 27.52 -6.13 -20.41
C SER A 75 28.90 -6.72 -20.05
N VAL A 76 29.87 -5.89 -19.64
CA VAL A 76 31.17 -6.35 -19.13
C VAL A 76 30.98 -7.11 -17.82
N TYR A 77 30.21 -6.58 -16.87
CA TYR A 77 29.90 -7.28 -15.62
C TYR A 77 29.24 -8.64 -15.84
N ILE A 78 28.38 -8.78 -16.85
CA ILE A 78 27.81 -10.07 -17.24
C ILE A 78 28.89 -11.05 -17.72
N LYS A 79 29.82 -10.61 -18.58
CA LYS A 79 30.93 -11.46 -19.03
C LYS A 79 31.82 -11.89 -17.86
N MET A 80 32.00 -11.04 -16.87
CA MET A 80 32.74 -11.34 -15.64
C MET A 80 31.95 -12.13 -14.58
N GLN A 81 30.71 -12.57 -14.88
CA GLN A 81 29.82 -13.25 -13.92
C GLN A 81 29.55 -12.46 -12.62
N LYS A 82 29.44 -11.13 -12.72
CA LYS A 82 29.08 -10.22 -11.62
C LYS A 82 27.65 -9.66 -11.81
N PRO A 83 26.60 -10.49 -11.73
CA PRO A 83 25.23 -10.09 -12.09
C PRO A 83 24.66 -8.97 -11.21
N ASN A 84 24.99 -8.94 -9.90
CA ASN A 84 24.52 -7.87 -9.01
C ASN A 84 25.04 -6.48 -9.41
N ALA A 85 26.28 -6.39 -9.89
CA ALA A 85 26.83 -5.13 -10.40
C ALA A 85 26.16 -4.73 -11.72
N ALA A 86 25.94 -5.69 -12.62
CA ALA A 86 25.21 -5.46 -13.87
C ALA A 86 23.78 -4.94 -13.62
N ILE A 87 23.05 -5.49 -12.64
CA ILE A 87 21.70 -5.05 -12.30
C ILE A 87 21.67 -3.57 -11.88
N ARG A 88 22.63 -3.13 -11.06
CA ARG A 88 22.73 -1.73 -10.62
C ARG A 88 22.95 -0.78 -11.80
N ASP A 89 23.88 -1.13 -12.68
CA ASP A 89 24.15 -0.33 -13.88
C ASP A 89 22.96 -0.32 -14.85
N CYS A 90 22.31 -1.46 -15.08
CA CYS A 90 21.12 -1.51 -15.91
C CYS A 90 19.96 -0.70 -15.32
N ALA A 91 19.73 -0.76 -14.01
CA ALA A 91 18.73 0.06 -13.34
C ALA A 91 19.00 1.55 -13.57
N ARG A 92 20.27 1.98 -13.37
CA ARG A 92 20.67 3.35 -13.64
C ARG A 92 20.48 3.75 -15.11
N ALA A 93 20.80 2.85 -16.03
CA ALA A 93 20.60 3.10 -17.47
C ALA A 93 19.12 3.28 -17.82
N ILE A 94 18.23 2.47 -17.23
CA ILE A 94 16.77 2.53 -17.40
C ILE A 94 16.20 3.82 -16.80
N ASP A 95 16.69 4.23 -15.63
CA ASP A 95 16.28 5.50 -15.00
C ASP A 95 16.61 6.71 -15.87
N ILE A 96 17.71 6.64 -16.64
CA ILE A 96 18.16 7.69 -17.56
C ILE A 96 17.40 7.62 -18.88
N ASN A 97 17.28 6.43 -19.47
CA ASN A 97 16.59 6.20 -20.74
C ASN A 97 15.76 4.90 -20.68
N PRO A 98 14.46 4.99 -20.37
CA PRO A 98 13.60 3.81 -20.25
C PRO A 98 13.23 3.17 -21.58
N ASP A 99 13.47 3.84 -22.71
CA ASP A 99 13.13 3.37 -24.06
C ASP A 99 14.27 2.55 -24.70
N SER A 100 15.40 2.41 -24.01
CA SER A 100 16.52 1.60 -24.50
C SER A 100 16.30 0.13 -24.17
N ALA A 101 16.32 -0.75 -25.18
CA ALA A 101 16.17 -2.19 -25.01
C ALA A 101 17.39 -2.87 -24.32
N GLN A 102 18.61 -2.35 -24.56
CA GLN A 102 19.86 -2.97 -24.12
C GLN A 102 19.96 -3.15 -22.58
N PRO A 103 19.67 -2.14 -21.74
CA PRO A 103 19.61 -2.31 -20.29
C PRO A 103 18.70 -3.44 -19.83
N TYR A 104 17.50 -3.59 -20.43
CA TYR A 104 16.59 -4.67 -20.08
C TYR A 104 17.14 -6.03 -20.49
N LYS A 105 17.74 -6.16 -21.68
CA LYS A 105 18.41 -7.40 -22.12
C LYS A 105 19.48 -7.82 -21.11
N TRP A 106 20.36 -6.91 -20.70
CA TRP A 106 21.44 -7.21 -19.76
C TRP A 106 20.94 -7.48 -18.34
N ARG A 107 19.92 -6.75 -17.86
CA ARG A 107 19.32 -6.96 -16.53
C ARG A 107 18.58 -8.29 -16.47
N GLY A 108 17.83 -8.63 -17.52
CA GLY A 108 17.18 -9.94 -17.65
C GLY A 108 18.18 -11.09 -17.66
N LYS A 109 19.30 -10.95 -18.38
CA LYS A 109 20.40 -11.91 -18.34
C LYS A 109 21.05 -12.02 -16.95
N ALA A 110 21.20 -10.90 -16.24
CA ALA A 110 21.72 -10.88 -14.87
C ALA A 110 20.79 -11.63 -13.90
N HIS A 111 19.48 -11.35 -13.97
CA HIS A 111 18.47 -12.03 -13.16
C HIS A 111 18.42 -13.53 -13.47
N ARG A 112 18.57 -13.92 -14.74
CA ARG A 112 18.68 -15.33 -15.14
C ARG A 112 19.86 -16.03 -14.46
N LEU A 113 21.02 -15.38 -14.41
CA LEU A 113 22.22 -15.91 -13.73
C LEU A 113 22.01 -16.07 -12.21
N LEU A 114 21.18 -15.23 -11.59
CA LEU A 114 20.83 -15.31 -10.17
C LEU A 114 19.66 -16.26 -9.87
N GLY A 115 19.00 -16.80 -10.90
CA GLY A 115 17.79 -17.62 -10.73
C GLY A 115 16.53 -16.81 -10.40
N HIS A 116 16.55 -15.49 -10.60
CA HIS A 116 15.40 -14.60 -10.43
C HIS A 116 14.51 -14.68 -11.69
N TRP A 117 13.76 -15.78 -11.82
CA TRP A 117 13.08 -16.12 -13.08
C TRP A 117 11.94 -15.15 -13.43
N GLU A 118 11.19 -14.65 -12.44
CA GLU A 118 10.08 -13.72 -12.67
C GLU A 118 10.58 -12.38 -13.25
N GLU A 119 11.62 -11.82 -12.62
CA GLU A 119 12.25 -10.58 -13.03
C GLU A 119 12.97 -10.73 -14.37
N ALA A 120 13.66 -11.85 -14.59
CA ALA A 120 14.30 -12.14 -15.86
C ALA A 120 13.29 -12.22 -17.01
N ALA A 121 12.15 -12.90 -16.82
CA ALA A 121 11.11 -12.98 -17.86
C ALA A 121 10.56 -11.59 -18.19
N LYS A 122 10.28 -10.78 -17.16
CA LYS A 122 9.75 -9.42 -17.32
C LYS A 122 10.70 -8.52 -18.10
N ASP A 123 11.98 -8.52 -17.74
CA ASP A 123 12.98 -7.69 -18.41
C ASP A 123 13.26 -8.15 -19.84
N LEU A 124 13.39 -9.46 -20.08
CA LEU A 124 13.61 -9.99 -21.43
C LEU A 124 12.41 -9.74 -22.35
N ALA A 125 11.19 -9.86 -21.83
CA ALA A 125 9.98 -9.52 -22.57
C ALA A 125 9.93 -8.01 -22.91
N MET A 126 10.33 -7.14 -21.98
CA MET A 126 10.43 -5.71 -22.26
C MET A 126 11.50 -5.40 -23.30
N ALA A 127 12.66 -6.06 -23.22
CA ALA A 127 13.72 -5.91 -24.21
C ALA A 127 13.20 -6.26 -25.62
N CYS A 128 12.60 -7.45 -25.80
CA CYS A 128 12.04 -7.87 -27.08
C CYS A 128 10.89 -6.99 -27.58
N LYS A 129 10.15 -6.34 -26.68
CA LYS A 129 9.09 -5.39 -27.05
C LYS A 129 9.65 -4.08 -27.58
N LEU A 130 10.73 -3.58 -26.98
CA LEU A 130 11.38 -2.34 -27.39
C LEU A 130 12.20 -2.53 -28.67
N ASP A 131 12.99 -3.60 -28.72
CA ASP A 131 13.80 -3.98 -29.87
C ASP A 131 13.96 -5.49 -29.91
N TYR A 132 13.50 -6.12 -31.00
CA TYR A 132 13.55 -7.57 -31.09
C TYR A 132 14.99 -8.04 -31.29
N ASP A 133 15.43 -8.92 -30.39
CA ASP A 133 16.76 -9.50 -30.37
C ASP A 133 16.64 -11.01 -30.15
N ASP A 134 17.30 -11.79 -31.02
CA ASP A 134 17.18 -13.26 -30.99
C ASP A 134 17.73 -13.87 -29.70
N ASP A 135 18.83 -13.33 -29.14
CA ASP A 135 19.36 -13.83 -27.87
C ASP A 135 18.38 -13.57 -26.72
N ALA A 136 17.79 -12.37 -26.67
CA ALA A 136 16.81 -12.00 -25.66
C ALA A 136 15.56 -12.88 -25.75
N SER A 137 15.08 -13.13 -26.98
CA SER A 137 13.96 -14.01 -27.30
C SER A 137 14.25 -15.46 -26.88
N ALA A 138 15.43 -15.98 -27.18
CA ALA A 138 15.86 -17.31 -26.77
C ALA A 138 15.94 -17.45 -25.25
N MET A 139 16.54 -16.48 -24.56
CA MET A 139 16.58 -16.46 -23.09
C MET A 139 15.17 -16.37 -22.49
N LEU A 140 14.27 -15.60 -23.09
CA LEU A 140 12.89 -15.48 -22.62
C LEU A 140 12.18 -16.83 -22.67
N LYS A 141 12.32 -17.59 -23.76
CA LYS A 141 11.75 -18.94 -23.89
C LYS A 141 12.25 -19.90 -22.80
N GLU A 142 13.51 -19.79 -22.39
CA GLU A 142 14.09 -20.60 -21.31
C GLU A 142 13.52 -20.22 -19.92
N VAL A 143 13.37 -18.91 -19.67
CA VAL A 143 13.00 -18.37 -18.37
C VAL A 143 11.50 -18.43 -18.12
N GLN A 144 10.68 -18.24 -19.16
CA GLN A 144 9.23 -18.16 -19.06
C GLN A 144 8.55 -19.34 -18.33
N PRO A 145 8.84 -20.62 -18.64
CA PRO A 145 8.20 -21.73 -17.93
C PRO A 145 8.59 -21.77 -16.44
N LYS A 146 9.82 -21.39 -16.10
CA LYS A 146 10.30 -21.32 -14.71
C LYS A 146 9.58 -20.21 -13.95
N ALA A 147 9.43 -19.03 -14.56
CA ALA A 147 8.67 -17.91 -14.00
C ALA A 147 7.20 -18.28 -13.79
N ASN A 148 6.55 -18.89 -14.78
CA ASN A 148 5.14 -19.29 -14.70
C ASN A 148 4.90 -20.28 -13.56
N LYS A 149 5.78 -21.26 -13.37
CA LYS A 149 5.66 -22.24 -12.28
C LYS A 149 5.71 -21.57 -10.89
N ILE A 150 6.55 -20.55 -10.72
CA ILE A 150 6.64 -19.80 -9.46
C ILE A 150 5.37 -18.98 -9.23
N LEU A 151 4.89 -18.30 -10.27
CA LEU A 151 3.65 -17.52 -10.21
C LEU A 151 2.42 -18.39 -9.90
N GLU A 152 2.32 -19.55 -10.53
CA GLU A 152 1.23 -20.51 -10.30
C GLU A 152 1.27 -21.06 -8.88
N HIS A 153 2.47 -21.40 -8.38
CA HIS A 153 2.65 -21.82 -6.99
C HIS A 153 2.21 -20.71 -6.03
N ARG A 154 2.68 -19.48 -6.21
CA ARG A 154 2.29 -18.32 -5.39
C ARG A 154 0.77 -18.12 -5.38
N ARG A 155 0.13 -18.10 -6.55
CA ARG A 155 -1.34 -17.98 -6.70
C ARG A 155 -2.10 -19.11 -6.02
N LYS A 156 -1.59 -20.34 -6.05
CA LYS A 156 -2.22 -21.48 -5.34
C LYS A 156 -2.18 -21.27 -3.83
N TYR A 157 -1.05 -20.80 -3.29
CA TYR A 157 -0.91 -20.56 -1.86
C TYR A 157 -1.72 -19.34 -1.39
N GLU A 158 -1.77 -18.28 -2.18
CA GLU A 158 -2.62 -17.11 -1.92
C GLU A 158 -4.10 -17.50 -1.85
N ARG A 159 -4.62 -18.23 -2.85
CA ARG A 159 -6.00 -18.73 -2.83
C ARG A 159 -6.30 -19.58 -1.60
N LYS A 160 -5.40 -20.52 -1.26
CA LYS A 160 -5.57 -21.38 -0.08
C LYS A 160 -5.58 -20.57 1.23
N ARG A 161 -4.78 -19.51 1.30
CA ARG A 161 -4.75 -18.59 2.44
C ARG A 161 -6.06 -17.80 2.53
N GLU A 162 -6.51 -17.21 1.43
CA GLU A 162 -7.77 -16.45 1.37
C GLU A 162 -8.98 -17.33 1.69
N GLU A 163 -9.05 -18.55 1.15
CA GLU A 163 -10.11 -19.52 1.47
C GLU A 163 -10.15 -19.85 2.96
N ARG A 164 -8.99 -20.02 3.60
CA ARG A 164 -8.87 -20.23 5.04
C ARG A 164 -9.34 -19.01 5.83
N GLU A 165 -8.91 -17.81 5.45
CA GLU A 165 -9.34 -16.56 6.10
C GLU A 165 -10.86 -16.33 5.97
N ILE A 166 -11.44 -16.62 4.80
CA ILE A 166 -12.89 -16.56 4.55
C ILE A 166 -13.63 -17.59 5.40
N ARG A 167 -13.13 -18.84 5.47
CA ARG A 167 -13.73 -19.89 6.29
C ARG A 167 -13.71 -19.52 7.78
N GLU A 168 -12.57 -19.07 8.30
CA GLU A 168 -12.43 -18.64 9.70
C GLU A 168 -13.30 -17.40 9.99
N ARG A 169 -13.46 -16.48 9.02
CA ARG A 169 -14.39 -15.34 9.14
C ARG A 169 -15.86 -15.82 9.18
N LYS A 170 -16.25 -16.74 8.30
CA LYS A 170 -17.60 -17.33 8.28
C LYS A 170 -17.92 -18.06 9.59
N GLU A 171 -16.98 -18.85 10.11
CA GLU A 171 -17.15 -19.57 11.38
C GLU A 171 -17.26 -18.60 12.57
N ARG A 172 -16.48 -17.51 12.61
CA ARG A 172 -16.62 -16.46 13.63
C ARG A 172 -17.96 -15.76 13.58
N VAL A 173 -18.43 -15.36 12.39
CA VAL A 173 -19.74 -14.74 12.21
C VAL A 173 -20.86 -15.69 12.63
N LYS A 174 -20.77 -16.97 12.26
CA LYS A 174 -21.74 -17.99 12.66
C LYS A 174 -21.79 -18.17 14.18
N LYS A 175 -20.65 -18.32 14.85
CA LYS A 175 -20.58 -18.43 16.32
C LYS A 175 -21.16 -17.19 17.02
N ALA A 176 -20.81 -16.00 16.55
CA ALA A 176 -21.34 -14.76 17.12
C ALA A 176 -22.87 -14.65 16.96
N ARG A 177 -23.42 -15.09 15.82
CA ARG A 177 -24.88 -15.17 15.62
C ARG A 177 -25.54 -16.17 16.55
N GLU A 178 -24.97 -17.37 16.67
CA GLU A 178 -25.50 -18.42 17.56
C GLU A 178 -25.44 -18.00 19.05
N GLU A 179 -24.38 -17.32 19.47
CA GLU A 179 -24.25 -16.77 20.83
C GLU A 179 -25.26 -15.66 21.08
N HIS A 180 -25.44 -14.73 20.13
CA HIS A 180 -26.44 -13.68 20.23
C HIS A 180 -27.86 -14.24 20.31
N GLU A 181 -28.20 -15.24 19.47
CA GLU A 181 -29.50 -15.90 19.49
C GLU A 181 -29.75 -16.68 20.79
N ARG A 182 -28.73 -17.35 21.34
CA ARG A 182 -28.83 -18.02 22.65
C ARG A 182 -29.06 -17.02 23.78
N ALA A 183 -28.34 -15.90 23.77
CA ALA A 183 -28.52 -14.85 24.77
C ALA A 183 -29.95 -14.27 24.71
N GLN A 184 -30.47 -14.02 23.51
CA GLN A 184 -31.86 -13.58 23.33
C GLN A 184 -32.87 -14.60 23.87
N ARG A 185 -32.73 -15.89 23.54
CA ARG A 185 -33.64 -16.94 24.05
C ARG A 185 -33.57 -17.10 25.56
N GLU A 186 -32.38 -16.98 26.16
CA GLU A 186 -32.23 -17.03 27.62
C GLU A 186 -32.91 -15.83 28.29
N GLU A 187 -32.79 -14.64 27.69
CA GLU A 187 -33.46 -13.43 28.17
C GLU A 187 -34.99 -13.55 28.07
N GLU A 188 -35.52 -14.03 26.95
CA GLU A 188 -36.95 -14.32 26.76
C GLU A 188 -37.46 -15.36 27.77
N ALA A 189 -36.70 -16.44 28.01
CA ALA A 189 -37.05 -17.45 29.00
C ALA A 189 -37.05 -16.89 30.43
N ARG A 190 -36.10 -16.01 30.77
CA ARG A 190 -36.11 -15.30 32.07
C ARG A 190 -37.33 -14.39 32.21
N GLN A 191 -37.72 -13.70 31.14
CA GLN A 191 -38.94 -12.88 31.14
C GLN A 191 -40.21 -13.72 31.32
N GLN A 192 -40.31 -14.90 30.67
CA GLN A 192 -41.44 -15.81 30.84
C GLN A 192 -41.47 -16.51 32.20
N ALA A 193 -40.31 -16.93 32.73
CA ALA A 193 -40.20 -17.52 34.06
C ALA A 193 -40.42 -16.49 35.20
N GLY A 194 -40.27 -15.20 34.91
CA GLY A 194 -40.66 -14.08 35.77
C GLY A 194 -42.17 -13.83 35.85
N GLY A 195 -43.00 -14.68 35.24
CA GLY A 195 -44.46 -14.63 35.28
C GLY A 195 -45.07 -15.03 36.63
N ALA A 196 -44.71 -14.34 37.70
CA ALA A 196 -45.47 -14.32 38.96
C ALA A 196 -45.18 -13.03 39.74
N HIS A 197 -45.73 -11.90 39.28
CA HIS A 197 -46.48 -10.96 40.13
C HIS A 197 -47.08 -9.85 39.25
N GLY A 198 -48.41 -9.77 39.25
CA GLY A 198 -49.13 -8.65 38.68
C GLY A 198 -48.98 -7.40 39.57
N GLY A 199 -48.95 -6.23 38.92
CA GLY A 199 -49.04 -4.95 39.61
C GLY A 199 -48.42 -3.80 38.82
N PHE A 200 -49.20 -3.21 37.91
CA PHE A 200 -49.12 -1.75 37.68
C PHE A 200 -50.31 -1.18 38.47
N PRO A 201 -50.18 -0.13 39.32
CA PRO A 201 -49.72 1.20 38.90
C PRO A 201 -49.01 2.08 39.97
N GLY A 202 -48.17 3.03 39.53
CA GLY A 202 -47.84 4.24 40.32
C GLY A 202 -46.43 4.34 40.91
N PHE A 203 -45.63 5.28 40.40
CA PHE A 203 -44.58 5.98 41.18
C PHE A 203 -45.22 6.60 42.45
N PRO A 204 -44.53 6.86 43.58
CA PRO A 204 -43.08 7.02 43.79
C PRO A 204 -42.50 6.38 45.09
N GLY A 205 -41.19 6.14 45.16
CA GLY A 205 -40.52 5.85 46.44
C GLY A 205 -39.28 4.98 46.28
N GLY A 206 -38.10 5.57 46.54
CA GLY A 206 -36.81 5.02 46.16
C GLY A 206 -36.32 3.84 46.98
N ALA A 207 -35.56 2.97 46.33
CA ALA A 207 -34.31 2.37 46.80
C ALA A 207 -33.82 1.34 45.78
N GLY A 208 -32.59 1.51 45.29
CA GLY A 208 -31.75 0.41 44.82
C GLY A 208 -31.94 -0.05 43.38
N PHE A 209 -31.31 0.66 42.43
CA PHE A 209 -30.87 0.06 41.17
C PHE A 209 -29.53 -0.67 41.40
N PRO A 210 -29.41 -1.98 41.11
CA PRO A 210 -28.12 -2.59 40.84
C PRO A 210 -28.01 -2.90 39.34
N GLY A 211 -27.24 -2.08 38.62
CA GLY A 211 -26.47 -2.53 37.46
C GLY A 211 -27.14 -2.52 36.08
N GLY A 212 -26.56 -1.71 35.19
CA GLY A 212 -26.45 -2.02 33.76
C GLY A 212 -27.62 -1.59 32.87
N THR A 213 -27.58 -0.35 32.38
CA THR A 213 -28.39 0.07 31.22
C THR A 213 -27.97 -0.73 29.97
N PRO A 214 -28.91 -1.33 29.23
CA PRO A 214 -28.60 -2.22 28.12
C PRO A 214 -28.46 -1.44 26.80
N PHE A 215 -27.52 -0.50 26.67
CA PHE A 215 -27.18 0.09 25.37
C PHE A 215 -25.77 0.68 25.42
N GLY A 216 -24.79 -0.08 24.96
CA GLY A 216 -23.38 0.32 24.88
C GLY A 216 -23.08 1.29 23.74
N MET A 217 -23.59 2.52 23.83
CA MET A 217 -23.22 3.65 22.95
C MET A 217 -22.57 4.76 23.80
N PRO A 218 -21.29 5.13 23.56
CA PRO A 218 -20.67 6.26 24.24
C PRO A 218 -21.43 7.55 23.89
N GLY A 219 -21.86 8.33 24.89
CA GLY A 219 -22.57 9.61 24.72
C GLY A 219 -24.08 9.57 24.96
N LEU A 220 -24.70 8.39 25.07
CA LEU A 220 -26.14 8.28 25.37
C LEU A 220 -26.49 8.69 26.81
N GLN A 221 -25.52 8.60 27.74
CA GLN A 221 -25.69 8.98 29.15
C GLN A 221 -25.95 10.48 29.34
N GLU A 222 -25.36 11.33 28.49
CA GLU A 222 -25.57 12.79 28.49
C GLU A 222 -26.93 13.16 27.89
N LEU A 223 -27.42 12.35 26.96
CA LEU A 223 -28.69 12.51 26.26
C LEU A 223 -29.90 12.37 27.20
N PHE A 224 -29.80 11.47 28.19
CA PHE A 224 -30.83 11.25 29.20
C PHE A 224 -30.81 12.25 30.36
N ASN A 225 -29.78 13.10 30.46
CA ASN A 225 -29.71 14.15 31.49
C ASN A 225 -30.26 15.51 31.00
N ASP A 226 -30.67 15.61 29.73
CA ASP A 226 -31.24 16.82 29.17
C ASP A 226 -32.78 16.86 29.37
N PRO A 227 -33.32 17.81 30.15
CA PRO A 227 -34.74 17.91 30.44
C PRO A 227 -35.62 18.01 29.17
N GLU A 228 -35.11 18.63 28.11
CA GLU A 228 -35.87 18.82 26.87
C GLU A 228 -35.88 17.55 25.99
N VAL A 229 -34.78 16.80 25.98
CA VAL A 229 -34.69 15.50 25.29
C VAL A 229 -35.60 14.48 25.98
N LEU A 230 -35.63 14.51 27.32
CA LEU A 230 -36.56 13.70 28.12
C LEU A 230 -38.03 14.06 27.85
N MET A 231 -38.36 15.34 27.65
CA MET A 231 -39.72 15.73 27.27
C MET A 231 -40.08 15.27 25.86
N ALA A 232 -39.14 15.37 24.91
CA ALA A 232 -39.36 14.88 23.55
C ALA A 232 -39.54 13.35 23.51
N MET A 233 -38.81 12.61 24.35
CA MET A 233 -38.97 11.15 24.52
C MET A 233 -40.25 10.73 25.25
N LYS A 234 -41.01 11.66 25.82
CA LYS A 234 -42.36 11.35 26.33
C LYS A 234 -43.43 11.41 25.24
N ASP A 235 -43.12 11.99 24.08
CA ASP A 235 -44.03 11.97 22.94
C ASP A 235 -44.00 10.57 22.29
N PRO A 236 -45.13 9.84 22.25
CA PRO A 236 -45.20 8.50 21.68
C PRO A 236 -44.73 8.44 20.22
N GLU A 237 -44.94 9.51 19.44
CA GLU A 237 -44.53 9.58 18.04
C GLU A 237 -43.01 9.66 17.89
N VAL A 238 -42.37 10.41 18.79
CA VAL A 238 -40.91 10.61 18.79
C VAL A 238 -40.20 9.33 19.24
N MET A 239 -40.74 8.63 20.24
CA MET A 239 -40.22 7.33 20.69
C MET A 239 -40.33 6.24 19.63
N ALA A 240 -41.49 6.15 18.96
CA ALA A 240 -41.67 5.19 17.88
C ALA A 240 -40.67 5.42 16.74
N ALA A 241 -40.43 6.68 16.37
CA ALA A 241 -39.46 7.02 15.34
C ALA A 241 -38.01 6.75 15.78
N PHE A 242 -37.66 7.06 17.03
CA PHE A 242 -36.33 6.77 17.57
C PHE A 242 -36.05 5.26 17.55
N GLN A 243 -37.05 4.44 17.90
CA GLN A 243 -36.93 2.99 17.86
C GLN A 243 -36.79 2.44 16.42
N ASP A 244 -37.56 2.97 15.45
CA ASP A 244 -37.46 2.56 14.04
C ASP A 244 -36.07 2.88 13.45
N VAL A 245 -35.53 4.06 13.77
CA VAL A 245 -34.19 4.48 13.32
C VAL A 245 -33.07 3.71 14.04
N ALA A 246 -33.23 3.40 15.33
CA ALA A 246 -32.27 2.61 16.07
C ALA A 246 -32.18 1.16 15.54
N GLN A 247 -33.29 0.59 15.09
CA GLN A 247 -33.32 -0.72 14.46
C GLN A 247 -32.78 -0.69 13.02
N ASN A 248 -33.01 0.40 12.28
CA ASN A 248 -32.49 0.58 10.94
C ASN A 248 -32.17 2.06 10.64
N PRO A 249 -30.88 2.45 10.65
CA PRO A 249 -30.47 3.84 10.44
C PRO A 249 -30.92 4.46 9.10
N ALA A 250 -31.22 3.64 8.09
CA ALA A 250 -31.74 4.13 6.81
C ALA A 250 -33.17 4.69 6.89
N ASN A 251 -33.93 4.33 7.94
CA ASN A 251 -35.32 4.76 8.11
C ASN A 251 -35.43 6.23 8.53
N ILE A 252 -34.34 6.90 8.90
CA ILE A 252 -34.35 8.31 9.31
C ILE A 252 -34.95 9.23 8.24
N ALA A 253 -34.81 8.88 6.96
CA ALA A 253 -35.38 9.62 5.84
C ALA A 253 -36.92 9.72 5.91
N LYS A 254 -37.59 8.74 6.50
CA LYS A 254 -39.06 8.71 6.64
C LYS A 254 -39.59 9.81 7.55
N TYR A 255 -38.76 10.28 8.48
CA TYR A 255 -39.15 11.22 9.54
C TYR A 255 -38.65 12.64 9.29
N GLN A 256 -38.02 12.90 8.15
CA GLN A 256 -37.52 14.22 7.76
C GLN A 256 -38.63 15.28 7.64
N SER A 257 -39.86 14.86 7.35
CA SER A 257 -41.03 15.74 7.26
C SER A 257 -41.75 15.93 8.60
N ASN A 258 -41.39 15.19 9.65
CA ASN A 258 -42.01 15.34 10.97
C ASN A 258 -41.28 16.45 11.76
N PRO A 259 -41.95 17.58 12.07
CA PRO A 259 -41.33 18.72 12.70
C PRO A 259 -40.83 18.44 14.12
N LYS A 260 -41.49 17.54 14.86
CA LYS A 260 -41.09 17.17 16.23
C LYS A 260 -39.79 16.37 16.22
N ILE A 261 -39.68 15.43 15.29
CA ILE A 261 -38.50 14.56 15.15
C ILE A 261 -37.32 15.35 14.61
N MET A 262 -37.55 16.23 13.64
CA MET A 262 -36.52 17.13 13.11
C MET A 262 -36.02 18.13 14.16
N ALA A 263 -36.89 18.66 15.01
CA ALA A 263 -36.48 19.52 16.12
C ALA A 263 -35.56 18.78 17.10
N LEU A 264 -35.85 17.51 17.40
CA LEU A 264 -34.99 16.67 18.24
C LEU A 264 -33.65 16.36 17.55
N ILE A 265 -33.67 15.94 16.29
CA ILE A 265 -32.44 15.64 15.51
C ILE A 265 -31.54 16.87 15.41
N THR A 266 -32.11 18.07 15.19
CA THR A 266 -31.35 19.33 15.08
C THR A 266 -30.72 19.72 16.42
N LYS A 267 -31.39 19.45 17.55
CA LYS A 267 -30.82 19.69 18.89
C LYS A 267 -29.74 18.66 19.25
N LEU A 268 -29.92 17.41 18.85
CA LEU A 268 -28.91 16.37 19.05
C LEU A 268 -27.68 16.63 18.19
N SER A 269 -27.85 17.08 16.94
CA SER A 269 -26.73 17.44 16.08
C SER A 269 -26.00 18.70 16.55
N SER A 270 -26.70 19.69 17.12
CA SER A 270 -26.04 20.89 17.68
C SER A 270 -25.32 20.64 19.00
N LYS A 271 -25.74 19.64 19.79
CA LYS A 271 -25.08 19.26 21.05
C LYS A 271 -23.99 18.21 20.90
N PHE A 272 -24.12 17.27 19.98
CA PHE A 272 -23.19 16.15 19.80
C PHE A 272 -22.37 16.22 18.50
N GLY A 273 -22.75 17.09 17.55
CA GLY A 273 -21.91 17.46 16.43
C GLY A 273 -20.94 18.55 16.86
N GLY A 274 -19.67 18.20 17.04
CA GLY A 274 -18.60 19.17 17.27
C GLY A 274 -18.54 20.25 16.17
N PRO A 275 -17.80 21.36 16.40
CA PRO A 275 -17.77 22.49 15.49
C PRO A 275 -17.37 22.06 14.08
N GLN A 276 -18.15 22.48 13.08
CA GLN A 276 -17.64 22.56 11.71
C GLN A 276 -16.55 23.63 11.69
N ALA A 277 -15.30 23.18 11.75
CA ALA A 277 -14.08 23.86 11.33
C ALA A 277 -13.07 22.80 10.90
#